data_AF-A0A7L3YVZ1-F1
#
_entry.id   AF-A0A7L3YVZ1-F1
#
_cell.length_a   1.000
_cell.length_b   1.000
_cell.length_c   1.000
_cell.angle_alpha   90.00
_cell.angle_beta   90.00
_cell.angle_gamma   90.00
#
_symmetry.space_group_name_H-M   'P 1'
#
loop_
_entity.id
_entity.type
_entity.pdbx_description
1 polymer ?
#
loop_
_entity_poly.entity_id
_entity_poly.type
_entity_poly.pdbx_seq_one_letter_code
_entity_poly.pdbx_strand_id
1 'polypeptide(L)'
;SLQDDARQLFALSCTAEEQGIMPEDLANVIRRLWADNGVQACFNRSREYQLNDSAAYYLNDLERIARADYIPTQQDVLRTRVKTTGIVETHFTFKDLHFKMFDVGGQRSERKKWIHCFEGVTAIIFCVALSAYDLVLAEDEEMNRMHESMKLFDSICNNKWFTDTSIILFLNKKDLFEEKIVHSPLTICFPEYTGANKYDEAASYIQSKFED
;
A
#
# COMPACT_ATOMS: atom_id res chain seq x y z
N SER A 1 -30.24 -14.79 0.43
CA SER A 1 -29.12 -15.76 0.53
C SER A 1 -27.83 -15.07 0.12
N LEU A 2 -26.64 -15.63 0.38
CA LEU A 2 -25.37 -15.01 -0.04
C LEU A 2 -25.31 -14.76 -1.57
N GLN A 3 -25.91 -15.65 -2.37
CA GLN A 3 -26.03 -15.47 -3.81
C GLN A 3 -26.94 -14.29 -4.19
N ASP A 4 -28.00 -14.06 -3.42
CA ASP A 4 -28.87 -12.90 -3.62
C ASP A 4 -28.17 -11.60 -3.23
N ASP A 5 -27.42 -11.60 -2.12
CA ASP A 5 -26.63 -10.45 -1.69
C ASP A 5 -25.54 -10.12 -2.72
N ALA A 6 -24.86 -11.11 -3.29
CA ALA A 6 -23.90 -10.90 -4.38
C ALA A 6 -24.57 -10.30 -5.63
N ARG A 7 -25.74 -10.81 -6.03
CA ARG A 7 -26.50 -10.24 -7.16
C ARG A 7 -26.94 -8.80 -6.90
N GLN A 8 -27.42 -8.51 -5.68
CA GLN A 8 -27.81 -7.17 -5.27
C GLN A 8 -26.62 -6.21 -5.24
N LEU A 9 -25.45 -6.66 -4.77
CA LEU A 9 -24.22 -5.87 -4.76
C LEU A 9 -23.92 -5.35 -6.18
N PHE A 10 -23.86 -6.25 -7.17
CA PHE A 10 -23.57 -5.87 -8.55
C PHE A 10 -24.65 -4.98 -9.18
N ALA A 11 -25.93 -5.21 -8.84
CA ALA A 11 -27.02 -4.40 -9.36
C ALA A 11 -26.99 -2.96 -8.79
N LEU A 12 -26.71 -2.82 -7.49
CA LEU A 12 -26.75 -1.56 -6.78
C LEU A 12 -25.44 -0.75 -6.91
N SER A 13 -24.30 -1.41 -7.08
CA SER A 13 -23.00 -0.74 -7.17
C SER A 13 -22.89 0.18 -8.38
N CYS A 14 -23.41 -0.26 -9.54
CA CYS A 14 -23.38 0.55 -10.76
C CYS A 14 -24.16 1.87 -10.57
N THR A 15 -25.36 1.77 -10.00
CA THR A 15 -26.21 2.95 -9.75
C THR A 15 -25.58 3.88 -8.71
N ALA A 16 -24.95 3.32 -7.67
CA ALA A 16 -24.27 4.12 -6.65
C ALA A 16 -23.09 4.92 -7.23
N GLU A 17 -22.31 4.32 -8.13
CA GLU A 17 -21.19 4.98 -8.81
C GLU A 17 -21.67 6.11 -9.73
N GLU A 18 -22.74 5.90 -10.50
CA GLU A 18 -23.34 6.92 -11.37
C GLU A 18 -23.90 8.11 -10.60
N GLN A 19 -24.53 7.86 -9.44
CA GLN A 19 -25.19 8.89 -8.64
C GLN A 19 -24.24 9.57 -7.64
N GLY A 20 -23.07 8.98 -7.39
CA GLY A 20 -22.13 9.47 -6.37
C GLY A 20 -22.66 9.38 -4.93
N ILE A 21 -23.68 8.54 -4.70
CA ILE A 21 -24.33 8.34 -3.40
C ILE A 21 -24.31 6.85 -3.10
N MET A 22 -24.04 6.48 -1.85
CA MET A 22 -24.12 5.10 -1.38
C MET A 22 -25.52 4.81 -0.83
N PRO A 23 -26.37 4.01 -1.51
CA PRO A 23 -27.68 3.65 -0.99
C PRO A 23 -27.58 2.81 0.28
N GLU A 24 -28.53 3.00 1.21
CA GLU A 24 -28.56 2.24 2.46
C GLU A 24 -28.63 0.73 2.21
N ASP A 25 -29.41 0.30 1.21
CA ASP A 25 -29.51 -1.10 0.79
C ASP A 25 -28.17 -1.67 0.33
N LEU A 26 -27.37 -0.88 -0.40
CA LEU A 26 -26.03 -1.29 -0.84
C LEU A 26 -25.10 -1.47 0.36
N ALA A 27 -25.10 -0.52 1.31
CA ALA A 27 -24.32 -0.64 2.54
C ALA A 27 -24.73 -1.86 3.38
N ASN A 28 -26.03 -2.13 3.47
CA ASN A 28 -26.56 -3.31 4.15
C ASN A 28 -26.12 -4.62 3.49
N VAL A 29 -26.12 -4.68 2.15
CA VAL A 29 -25.61 -5.83 1.39
C VAL A 29 -24.12 -6.04 1.65
N ILE A 30 -23.30 -4.99 1.55
CA ILE A 30 -21.85 -5.09 1.79
C ILE A 30 -21.58 -5.55 3.22
N ARG A 31 -22.33 -5.04 4.21
CA ARG A 31 -22.18 -5.46 5.61
C ARG A 31 -22.45 -6.95 5.81
N ARG A 32 -23.52 -7.47 5.19
CA ARG A 32 -23.86 -8.91 5.27
C ARG A 32 -22.80 -9.78 4.60
N LEU A 33 -22.31 -9.36 3.43
CA LEU A 33 -21.22 -10.05 2.74
C LEU A 33 -19.93 -10.02 3.57
N TRP A 34 -19.58 -8.87 4.16
CA TRP A 34 -18.37 -8.75 4.98
C TRP A 34 -18.44 -9.60 6.25
N ALA A 35 -19.62 -9.74 6.85
CA ALA A 35 -19.84 -10.60 8.02
C ALA A 35 -19.83 -12.11 7.71
N ASP A 36 -19.83 -12.50 6.42
CA ASP A 36 -19.81 -13.91 6.03
C ASP A 36 -18.44 -14.56 6.26
N ASN A 37 -18.45 -15.77 6.85
CA ASN A 37 -17.21 -16.49 7.15
C ASN A 37 -16.42 -16.91 5.90
N GLY A 38 -17.09 -17.16 4.77
CA GLY A 38 -16.45 -17.47 3.50
C GLY A 38 -15.74 -16.24 2.93
N VAL A 39 -16.36 -15.06 3.02
CA VAL A 39 -15.72 -13.79 2.65
C VAL A 39 -14.53 -13.47 3.55
N GLN A 40 -14.66 -13.65 4.87
CA GLN A 40 -13.54 -13.50 5.80
C GLN A 40 -12.40 -14.49 5.52
N ALA A 41 -12.71 -15.75 5.19
CA ALA A 41 -11.71 -16.74 4.79
C ALA A 41 -11.00 -16.35 3.48
N CYS A 42 -11.73 -15.76 2.52
CA CYS A 42 -11.15 -15.21 1.30
C CYS A 42 -10.24 -14.02 1.60
N PHE A 43 -10.66 -13.11 2.49
CA PHE A 43 -9.87 -11.96 2.92
C PHE A 43 -8.56 -12.35 3.60
N ASN A 44 -8.57 -13.42 4.42
CA ASN A 44 -7.36 -13.97 5.04
C ASN A 44 -6.36 -14.56 4.03
N ARG A 45 -6.81 -14.80 2.79
CA ARG A 45 -5.99 -15.23 1.65
C ARG A 45 -5.71 -14.10 0.67
N SER A 46 -5.91 -12.84 1.09
CA SER A 46 -5.78 -11.66 0.23
C SER A 46 -4.42 -11.49 -0.43
N ARG A 47 -3.37 -12.17 0.05
CA ARG A 47 -2.06 -12.22 -0.65
C ARG A 47 -2.12 -12.89 -2.04
N GLU A 48 -3.12 -13.72 -2.29
CA GLU A 48 -3.28 -14.48 -3.54
C GLU A 48 -3.87 -13.64 -4.68
N TYR A 49 -4.32 -12.42 -4.40
CA TYR A 49 -4.92 -11.52 -5.38
C TYR A 49 -4.65 -10.05 -5.03
N GLN A 50 -5.04 -9.13 -5.91
CA GLN A 50 -4.78 -7.71 -5.73
C GLN A 50 -5.85 -7.06 -4.86
N LEU A 51 -5.61 -6.98 -3.54
CA LEU A 51 -6.48 -6.27 -2.60
C LEU A 51 -5.82 -4.99 -2.05
N ASN A 52 -6.62 -3.99 -1.70
CA ASN A 52 -6.14 -2.77 -1.05
C ASN A 52 -5.93 -3.01 0.46
N ASP A 53 -4.80 -2.59 1.00
CA ASP A 53 -4.46 -2.69 2.43
C ASP A 53 -5.50 -2.02 3.35
N SER A 54 -6.21 -1.00 2.85
CA SER A 54 -7.27 -0.31 3.61
C SER A 54 -8.63 -1.01 3.56
N ALA A 55 -8.76 -2.17 2.90
CA ALA A 55 -10.05 -2.84 2.72
C ALA A 55 -10.75 -3.14 4.06
N ALA A 56 -10.06 -3.78 5.01
CA ALA A 56 -10.62 -4.08 6.32
C ALA A 56 -11.00 -2.80 7.09
N TYR A 57 -10.17 -1.76 7.02
CA TYR A 57 -10.46 -0.48 7.68
C TYR A 57 -11.82 0.09 7.22
N TYR A 58 -12.06 0.18 5.91
CA TYR A 58 -13.32 0.71 5.39
C TYR A 58 -14.51 -0.22 5.61
N LEU A 59 -14.31 -1.54 5.47
CA LEU A 59 -15.41 -2.51 5.61
C LEU A 59 -15.83 -2.69 7.07
N ASN A 60 -14.90 -2.55 8.02
CA ASN A 60 -15.21 -2.57 9.46
C ASN A 60 -15.96 -1.31 9.91
N ASP A 61 -15.65 -0.15 9.33
CA ASP A 61 -16.30 1.13 9.65
C ASP A 61 -17.46 1.49 8.69
N LEU A 62 -17.97 0.52 7.95
CA LEU A 62 -18.94 0.76 6.88
C LEU A 62 -20.19 1.52 7.35
N GLU A 63 -20.65 1.27 8.58
CA GLU A 63 -21.79 1.99 9.15
C GLU A 63 -21.54 3.50 9.28
N ARG A 64 -20.33 3.90 9.66
CA ARG A 64 -19.92 5.31 9.74
C ARG A 64 -19.77 5.92 8.34
N ILE A 65 -19.15 5.18 7.43
CA ILE A 65 -18.79 5.65 6.08
C ILE A 65 -20.02 5.76 5.16
N ALA A 66 -21.02 4.91 5.35
CA ALA A 66 -22.22 4.88 4.51
C ALA A 66 -23.31 5.90 4.93
N ARG A 67 -23.08 6.72 5.95
CA ARG A 67 -24.05 7.72 6.38
C ARG A 67 -24.18 8.84 5.34
N ALA A 68 -25.40 9.35 5.17
CA ALA A 68 -25.65 10.47 4.26
C ALA A 68 -24.93 11.77 4.68
N ASP A 69 -24.65 11.93 5.97
CA ASP A 69 -23.92 13.06 6.56
C ASP A 69 -22.43 12.75 6.82
N TYR A 70 -21.89 11.70 6.19
CA TYR A 70 -20.49 11.30 6.38
C TYR A 70 -19.52 12.42 5.97
N ILE A 71 -18.67 12.79 6.91
CA ILE A 71 -17.52 13.67 6.68
C ILE A 71 -16.26 12.83 6.91
N PRO A 72 -15.37 12.68 5.91
CA PRO A 72 -14.14 11.91 6.06
C PRO A 72 -13.26 12.45 7.19
N THR A 73 -12.79 11.54 8.03
CA THR A 73 -11.76 11.84 9.01
C THR A 73 -10.40 11.98 8.33
N GLN A 74 -9.43 12.58 9.02
CA GLN A 74 -8.04 12.59 8.53
C GLN A 74 -7.52 11.17 8.29
N GLN A 75 -7.91 10.19 9.11
CA GLN A 75 -7.51 8.81 8.94
C GLN A 75 -8.09 8.18 7.67
N ASP A 76 -9.35 8.49 7.33
CA ASP A 76 -9.99 8.06 6.08
C ASP A 76 -9.22 8.62 4.88
N VAL A 77 -8.88 9.91 4.91
CA VAL A 77 -8.09 10.55 3.85
C VAL A 77 -6.71 9.89 3.71
N LEU A 78 -5.99 9.67 4.82
CA LEU A 78 -4.67 9.03 4.81
C LEU A 78 -4.71 7.56 4.33
N ARG A 79 -5.81 6.85 4.57
CA ARG A 79 -6.00 5.47 4.10
C ARG A 79 -6.58 5.39 2.70
N THR A 80 -6.99 6.50 2.10
CA THR A 80 -7.50 6.52 0.73
C THR A 80 -6.35 6.30 -0.24
N ARG A 81 -6.50 5.30 -1.12
CA ARG A 81 -5.49 5.01 -2.12
C ARG A 81 -5.75 5.82 -3.38
N VAL A 82 -5.08 6.95 -3.50
CA VAL A 82 -4.97 7.69 -4.76
C VAL A 82 -3.57 7.43 -5.33
N LYS A 83 -3.52 6.87 -6.55
CA LYS A 83 -2.25 6.62 -7.23
C LYS A 83 -1.65 7.95 -7.67
N THR A 84 -0.49 8.34 -7.15
CA THR A 84 0.27 9.47 -7.68
C THR A 84 0.66 9.18 -9.14
N THR A 85 0.32 10.11 -10.03
CA THR A 85 0.74 10.10 -11.43
C THR A 85 1.55 11.37 -11.70
N GLY A 86 2.64 11.23 -12.46
CA GLY A 86 3.58 12.32 -12.70
C GLY A 86 4.41 12.67 -11.47
N ILE A 87 4.71 13.97 -11.35
CA ILE A 87 5.55 14.56 -10.32
C ILE A 87 4.74 15.69 -9.68
N VAL A 88 4.62 15.66 -8.36
CA VAL A 88 3.95 16.69 -7.57
C VAL A 88 4.99 17.40 -6.72
N GLU A 89 5.09 18.72 -6.87
CA GLU A 89 6.02 19.56 -6.13
C GLU A 89 5.27 20.28 -5.00
N THR A 90 5.75 20.17 -3.77
CA THR A 90 5.18 20.84 -2.59
C THR A 90 6.25 21.62 -1.85
N HIS A 91 5.96 22.87 -1.49
CA HIS A 91 6.85 23.72 -0.71
C HIS A 91 6.29 23.93 0.68
N PHE A 92 7.15 23.80 1.69
CA PHE A 92 6.77 24.10 3.07
C PHE A 92 7.98 24.57 3.86
N THR A 93 7.72 25.21 5.01
CA THR A 93 8.77 25.69 5.93
C THR A 93 8.61 25.00 7.27
N PHE A 94 9.70 24.50 7.84
CA PHE A 94 9.71 23.87 9.16
C PHE A 94 10.99 24.23 9.90
N LYS A 95 10.86 24.80 11.11
CA LYS A 95 11.99 25.29 11.92
C LYS A 95 12.95 26.18 11.10
N ASP A 96 12.39 27.16 10.40
CA ASP A 96 13.10 28.12 9.53
C ASP A 96 13.88 27.50 8.34
N LEU A 97 13.69 26.20 8.07
CA LEU A 97 14.19 25.54 6.87
C LEU A 97 13.10 25.48 5.80
N HIS A 98 13.45 25.87 4.58
CA HIS A 98 12.58 25.76 3.41
C HIS A 98 12.77 24.40 2.73
N PHE A 99 11.70 23.63 2.62
CA PHE A 99 11.69 22.32 1.98
C PHE A 99 11.00 22.41 0.62
N LYS A 100 11.66 21.85 -0.38
CA LYS A 100 11.10 21.56 -1.70
C LYS A 100 10.96 20.05 -1.84
N MET A 101 9.75 19.53 -1.71
CA MET A 101 9.47 18.09 -1.76
C MET A 101 8.86 17.71 -3.10
N PHE A 102 9.38 16.66 -3.70
CA PHE A 102 8.85 16.06 -4.93
C PHE A 102 8.28 14.69 -4.61
N ASP A 103 6.97 14.52 -4.75
CA ASP A 103 6.32 13.21 -4.75
C ASP A 103 6.26 12.68 -6.18
N VAL A 104 6.76 11.48 -6.41
CA VAL A 104 6.88 10.88 -7.73
C VAL A 104 6.13 9.56 -7.79
N GLY A 105 5.40 9.33 -8.87
CA GLY A 105 4.71 8.05 -9.08
C GLY A 105 5.69 6.86 -9.06
N GLY A 106 5.46 5.89 -8.17
CA GLY A 106 6.31 4.70 -7.99
C GLY A 106 6.13 3.57 -9.01
N GLN A 107 5.00 3.59 -9.75
CA GLN A 107 4.65 2.56 -10.74
C GLN A 107 5.64 2.53 -11.90
N ARG A 108 5.85 1.35 -12.51
CA ARG A 108 6.87 1.17 -13.57
C ARG A 108 6.68 2.16 -14.74
N SER A 109 5.44 2.48 -15.08
CA SER A 109 5.09 3.44 -16.15
C SER A 109 5.51 4.88 -15.85
N GLU A 110 5.63 5.24 -14.57
CA GLU A 110 5.88 6.62 -14.12
C GLU A 110 7.38 6.91 -13.98
N ARG A 111 8.21 5.88 -13.79
CA ARG A 111 9.65 6.01 -13.46
C ARG A 111 10.48 6.73 -14.53
N LYS A 112 10.07 6.66 -15.80
CA LYS A 112 10.74 7.42 -16.87
C LYS A 112 10.69 8.93 -16.65
N LYS A 113 9.71 9.42 -15.89
CA LYS A 113 9.54 10.85 -15.59
C LYS A 113 10.50 11.32 -14.48
N TRP A 114 11.02 10.42 -13.66
CA TRP A 114 11.82 10.78 -12.48
C TRP A 114 13.07 11.60 -12.81
N ILE A 115 13.66 11.42 -14.00
CA ILE A 115 14.82 12.21 -14.44
C ILE A 115 14.60 13.73 -14.38
N HIS A 116 13.34 14.19 -14.44
CA HIS A 116 12.99 15.60 -14.33
C HIS A 116 13.19 16.20 -12.92
N CYS A 117 13.48 15.39 -11.90
CA CYS A 117 13.73 15.86 -10.54
C CYS A 117 15.09 15.40 -9.96
N PHE A 118 16.04 14.97 -10.80
CA PHE A 118 17.33 14.43 -10.35
C PHE A 118 18.38 15.49 -10.01
N GLU A 119 18.19 16.74 -10.47
CA GLU A 119 19.15 17.82 -10.23
C GLU A 119 18.95 18.48 -8.86
N GLY A 120 20.04 18.68 -8.11
CA GLY A 120 20.03 19.43 -6.85
C GLY A 120 19.33 18.71 -5.68
N VAL A 121 19.21 17.39 -5.73
CA VAL A 121 18.57 16.60 -4.67
C VAL A 121 19.46 16.52 -3.44
N THR A 122 18.99 17.07 -2.31
CA THR A 122 19.69 17.00 -1.03
C THR A 122 19.65 15.59 -0.43
N ALA A 123 18.48 14.95 -0.47
CA ALA A 123 18.28 13.60 0.02
C ALA A 123 17.11 12.93 -0.70
N ILE A 124 17.14 11.61 -0.80
CA ILE A 124 16.05 10.78 -1.30
C ILE A 124 15.38 10.09 -0.12
N ILE A 125 14.06 10.15 -0.03
CA ILE A 125 13.29 9.31 0.90
C ILE A 125 12.77 8.11 0.08
N PHE A 126 13.28 6.92 0.37
CA PHE A 126 12.84 5.69 -0.28
C PHE A 126 11.94 4.89 0.65
N CYS A 127 10.68 4.69 0.25
CA CYS A 127 9.68 4.01 1.07
C CYS A 127 9.50 2.55 0.63
N VAL A 128 9.77 1.61 1.53
CA VAL A 128 9.55 0.17 1.35
C VAL A 128 8.33 -0.24 2.15
N ALA A 129 7.43 -1.02 1.56
CA ALA A 129 6.35 -1.64 2.32
C ALA A 129 6.82 -2.97 2.93
N LEU A 130 7.07 -3.00 4.24
CA LEU A 130 7.47 -4.22 4.94
C LEU A 130 6.48 -5.36 4.71
N SER A 131 5.19 -5.05 4.73
CA SER A 131 4.10 -6.01 4.55
C SER A 131 3.97 -6.59 3.13
N ALA A 132 4.80 -6.19 2.17
CA ALA A 132 4.70 -6.61 0.78
C ALA A 132 5.51 -7.87 0.42
N TYR A 133 6.21 -8.47 1.39
CA TYR A 133 7.08 -9.64 1.17
C TYR A 133 6.36 -10.88 0.62
N ASP A 134 5.06 -11.02 0.84
CA ASP A 134 4.26 -12.15 0.33
C ASP A 134 3.33 -11.76 -0.82
N LEU A 135 3.56 -10.61 -1.45
CA LEU A 135 2.74 -10.07 -2.53
C LEU A 135 3.52 -10.01 -3.85
N VAL A 136 2.78 -10.11 -4.95
CA VAL A 136 3.28 -9.88 -6.32
C VAL A 136 2.82 -8.52 -6.86
N LEU A 137 3.55 -7.97 -7.83
CA LEU A 137 3.18 -6.70 -8.46
C LEU A 137 1.84 -6.82 -9.18
N ALA A 138 1.12 -5.70 -9.26
CA ALA A 138 -0.10 -5.64 -10.06
C ALA A 138 0.20 -5.60 -11.56
N GLU A 139 1.37 -5.07 -11.94
CA GLU A 139 1.82 -5.02 -13.34
C GLU A 139 2.47 -6.34 -13.81
N ASP A 140 2.78 -7.27 -12.89
CA ASP A 140 3.61 -8.46 -13.14
C ASP A 140 3.39 -9.49 -12.01
N GLU A 141 2.52 -10.48 -12.26
CA GLU A 141 2.08 -11.46 -11.26
C GLU A 141 3.15 -12.49 -10.87
N GLU A 142 4.30 -12.52 -11.55
CA GLU A 142 5.43 -13.40 -11.21
C GLU A 142 6.45 -12.69 -10.31
N MET A 143 6.50 -11.36 -10.36
CA MET A 143 7.50 -10.58 -9.64
C MET A 143 7.02 -10.21 -8.23
N ASN A 144 7.71 -10.75 -7.22
CA ASN A 144 7.51 -10.37 -5.81
C ASN A 144 7.79 -8.87 -5.58
N ARG A 145 6.92 -8.20 -4.83
CA ARG A 145 7.00 -6.74 -4.59
C ARG A 145 8.23 -6.33 -3.78
N MET A 146 8.63 -7.12 -2.78
CA MET A 146 9.82 -6.82 -1.97
C MET A 146 11.10 -6.93 -2.80
N HIS A 147 11.23 -8.01 -3.60
CA HIS A 147 12.35 -8.14 -4.54
C HIS A 147 12.39 -7.02 -5.57
N GLU A 148 11.24 -6.55 -6.03
CA GLU A 148 11.17 -5.41 -6.94
C GLU A 148 11.66 -4.13 -6.26
N SER A 149 11.20 -3.88 -5.04
CA SER A 149 11.62 -2.75 -4.24
C SER A 149 13.13 -2.75 -3.98
N MET A 150 13.73 -3.92 -3.71
CA MET A 150 15.18 -4.07 -3.54
C MET A 150 15.93 -3.76 -4.84
N LYS A 151 15.50 -4.33 -5.98
CA LYS A 151 16.11 -4.03 -7.30
C LYS A 151 16.02 -2.54 -7.64
N LEU A 152 14.90 -1.91 -7.32
CA LEU A 152 14.71 -0.48 -7.54
C LEU A 152 15.63 0.35 -6.65
N PHE A 153 15.73 -0.01 -5.37
CA PHE A 153 16.62 0.64 -4.42
C PHE A 153 18.09 0.56 -4.86
N ASP A 154 18.56 -0.63 -5.25
CA ASP A 154 19.90 -0.85 -5.79
C ASP A 154 20.17 0.03 -7.02
N SER A 155 19.18 0.14 -7.93
CA SER A 155 19.31 0.99 -9.12
C SER A 155 19.40 2.49 -8.81
N ILE A 156 18.81 2.94 -7.69
CA ILE A 156 18.88 4.32 -7.22
C ILE A 156 20.23 4.57 -6.55
N CYS A 157 20.67 3.68 -5.67
CA CYS A 157 21.97 3.78 -4.99
C CYS A 157 23.14 3.83 -5.97
N ASN A 158 23.05 3.07 -7.06
CA ASN A 158 24.08 3.01 -8.10
C ASN A 158 23.88 4.03 -9.24
N ASN A 159 22.91 4.94 -9.13
CA ASN A 159 22.68 5.94 -10.15
C ASN A 159 23.70 7.09 -10.04
N LYS A 160 24.38 7.41 -11.15
CA LYS A 160 25.39 8.48 -11.20
C LYS A 160 24.87 9.85 -10.77
N TRP A 161 23.58 10.12 -10.97
CA TRP A 161 22.95 11.37 -10.53
C TRP A 161 22.89 11.51 -9.01
N PHE A 162 22.98 10.41 -8.26
CA PHE A 162 22.79 10.34 -6.81
C PHE A 162 24.04 9.92 -6.04
N THR A 163 25.21 9.96 -6.69
CA THR A 163 26.50 9.52 -6.09
C THR A 163 26.77 10.17 -4.73
N ASP A 164 26.47 11.46 -4.59
CA ASP A 164 26.70 12.23 -3.36
C ASP A 164 25.38 12.51 -2.58
N THR A 165 24.27 11.90 -3.00
CA THR A 165 22.95 12.13 -2.41
C THR A 165 22.69 11.13 -1.29
N SER A 166 22.35 11.63 -0.10
CA SER A 166 21.97 10.77 1.02
C SER A 166 20.61 10.11 0.78
N ILE A 167 20.48 8.82 1.10
CA ILE A 167 19.22 8.09 1.00
C ILE A 167 18.71 7.77 2.40
N ILE A 168 17.47 8.17 2.67
CA ILE A 168 16.74 7.89 3.90
C ILE A 168 15.76 6.76 3.58
N LEU A 169 16.02 5.57 4.12
CA LEU A 169 15.18 4.38 3.94
C LEU A 169 14.04 4.37 4.96
N PHE A 170 12.79 4.38 4.49
CA PHE A 170 11.60 4.20 5.31
C PHE A 170 11.03 2.80 5.14
N LEU A 171 11.18 1.97 6.16
CA LEU A 171 10.51 0.67 6.25
C LEU A 171 9.09 0.88 6.79
N ASN A 172 8.16 1.14 5.88
CA ASN A 172 6.78 1.52 6.15
C ASN A 172 5.85 0.31 6.30
N LYS A 173 4.62 0.55 6.75
CA LYS A 173 3.56 -0.47 7.00
C LYS A 173 3.97 -1.50 8.04
N LYS A 174 4.64 -1.01 9.09
CA LYS A 174 5.03 -1.79 10.28
C LYS A 174 3.83 -2.51 10.88
N ASP A 175 2.72 -1.80 11.05
CA ASP A 175 1.46 -2.30 11.60
C ASP A 175 0.98 -3.55 10.84
N LEU A 176 0.90 -3.45 9.51
CA LEU A 176 0.47 -4.56 8.66
C LEU A 176 1.48 -5.70 8.63
N PHE A 177 2.77 -5.40 8.72
CA PHE A 177 3.82 -6.42 8.76
C PHE A 177 3.80 -7.20 10.08
N GLU A 178 3.64 -6.52 11.20
CA GLU A 178 3.59 -7.12 12.54
C GLU A 178 2.41 -8.09 12.69
N GLU A 179 1.23 -7.74 12.14
CA GLU A 179 0.07 -8.65 12.10
C GLU A 179 0.30 -9.83 11.14
N LYS A 180 0.92 -9.58 9.99
CA LYS A 180 1.04 -10.58 8.92
C LYS A 180 2.13 -11.63 9.19
N ILE A 181 3.26 -11.23 9.78
CA ILE A 181 4.45 -12.09 9.91
C ILE A 181 4.19 -13.35 10.73
N VAL A 182 3.28 -13.29 11.71
CA VAL A 182 2.92 -14.44 12.55
C VAL A 182 2.15 -15.54 11.79
N HIS A 183 1.60 -15.24 10.61
CA HIS A 183 0.77 -16.16 9.83
C HIS A 183 1.31 -16.44 8.42
N SER A 184 2.12 -15.54 7.86
CA SER A 184 2.72 -15.68 6.53
C SER A 184 4.25 -15.66 6.69
N PRO A 185 4.97 -16.78 6.50
CA PRO A 185 6.39 -16.85 6.82
C PRO A 185 7.23 -16.00 5.87
N LEU A 186 8.30 -15.39 6.39
CA LEU A 186 9.20 -14.55 5.58
C LEU A 186 9.92 -15.33 4.48
N THR A 187 10.04 -16.66 4.64
CA THR A 187 10.65 -17.58 3.67
C THR A 187 9.95 -17.63 2.31
N ILE A 188 8.73 -17.08 2.19
CA ILE A 188 8.07 -16.86 0.90
C ILE A 188 8.87 -15.91 0.02
N CYS A 189 9.44 -14.86 0.63
CA CYS A 189 10.29 -13.91 -0.06
C CYS A 189 11.75 -14.33 -0.03
N PHE A 190 12.22 -14.79 1.14
CA PHE A 190 13.63 -15.08 1.39
C PHE A 190 13.79 -16.53 1.84
N PRO A 191 13.88 -17.50 0.91
CA PRO A 191 13.97 -18.92 1.25
C PRO A 191 15.13 -19.27 2.21
N GLU A 192 16.18 -18.45 2.21
CA GLU A 192 17.36 -18.56 3.06
C GLU A 192 17.18 -17.98 4.48
N TYR A 193 16.05 -17.31 4.78
CA TYR A 193 15.75 -16.80 6.11
C TYR A 193 15.57 -17.94 7.11
N THR A 194 16.37 -17.92 8.18
CA THR A 194 16.38 -18.95 9.23
C THR A 194 15.88 -18.45 10.58
N GLY A 195 15.55 -17.16 10.68
CA GLY A 195 15.09 -16.54 11.92
C GLY A 195 13.64 -16.84 12.25
N ALA A 196 13.18 -16.39 13.43
CA ALA A 196 11.78 -16.54 13.81
C ALA A 196 10.87 -15.61 12.99
N ASN A 197 9.63 -16.04 12.74
CA ASN A 197 8.59 -15.18 12.16
C ASN A 197 8.02 -14.23 13.22
N LYS A 198 8.87 -13.35 13.75
CA LYS A 198 8.55 -12.30 14.71
C LYS A 198 8.96 -10.95 14.14
N TYR A 199 8.22 -9.90 14.51
CA TYR A 199 8.41 -8.56 13.99
C TYR A 199 9.87 -8.10 14.03
N ASP A 200 10.49 -8.06 15.22
CA ASP A 200 11.84 -7.46 15.38
C ASP A 200 12.90 -8.17 14.54
N GLU A 201 12.91 -9.51 14.55
CA GLU A 201 13.91 -10.32 13.86
C GLU A 201 13.72 -10.26 12.33
N ALA A 202 12.48 -10.40 11.87
CA ALA A 202 12.16 -10.37 10.45
C ALA A 202 12.32 -8.96 9.86
N ALA A 203 11.95 -7.90 10.60
CA ALA A 203 12.16 -6.52 10.16
C ALA A 203 13.65 -6.18 10.09
N SER A 204 14.45 -6.61 11.08
CA SER A 204 15.91 -6.43 11.07
C SER A 204 16.57 -7.16 9.90
N TYR A 205 16.07 -8.35 9.56
CA TYR A 205 16.54 -9.08 8.38
C TYR A 205 16.22 -8.36 7.08
N ILE A 206 14.99 -7.86 6.92
CA ILE A 206 14.63 -7.07 5.73
C ILE A 206 15.50 -5.81 5.67
N GLN A 207 15.70 -5.12 6.80
CA GLN A 207 16.58 -3.95 6.85
C GLN A 207 17.99 -4.27 6.33
N SER A 208 18.61 -5.37 6.80
CA SER A 208 19.96 -5.73 6.35
C SER A 208 20.01 -5.98 4.84
N LYS A 209 18.94 -6.52 4.24
CA LYS A 209 18.86 -6.72 2.77
C LYS A 209 18.86 -5.43 1.94
N PHE A 210 18.54 -4.29 2.54
CA PHE A 210 18.66 -2.98 1.88
C PHE A 210 19.97 -2.26 2.25
N GLU A 211 20.69 -2.72 3.27
CA GLU A 211 21.99 -2.18 3.66
C GLU A 211 23.17 -2.89 2.97
N ASP A 212 22.96 -4.15 2.55
CA ASP A 212 23.90 -4.97 1.75
C ASP A 212 24.06 -4.46 0.30
#